data_AF-A0A2R5L2I1-F1
#
_entry.id   AF-A0A2R5L2I1-F1
#
_cell.length_a   1.000
_cell.length_b   1.000
_cell.length_c   1.000
_cell.angle_alpha   90.00
_cell.angle_beta   90.00
_cell.angle_gamma   90.00
#
_symmetry.space_group_name_H-M   'P 1'
#
loop_
_entity.id
_entity.type
_entity.pdbx_description
1 polymer ?
#
loop_
_entity_poly.entity_id
_entity_poly.type
_entity_poly.pdbx_seq_one_letter_code
_entity_poly.pdbx_strand_id
1 'polypeptide(L)'
;MRRVLIARAKCDRDYSPALTPLAHTAVKMDMPDNMLEDSLLHKAWRVMVDNLEEWSNLMRQNADTLVLEVMEKLAALVTEKRASRKVYYEEHHRITNEVPRLQEAVAKAKANYEQALDQYKNAKTKYEDHYLKGKPGRKLEELKERYQKSC
;
A
#
# COMPACT_ATOMS: atom_id res chain seq x y z
N MET A 1 11.71 -3.54 14.13
CA MET A 1 10.67 -4.36 14.77
C MET A 1 11.08 -5.82 14.94
N ARG A 2 11.29 -6.62 13.86
CA ARG A 2 11.69 -8.05 13.97
C ARG A 2 12.77 -8.35 15.03
N ARG A 3 13.89 -7.62 15.00
CA ARG A 3 14.99 -7.79 15.97
C ARG A 3 14.56 -7.57 17.43
N VAL A 4 13.71 -6.58 17.67
CA VAL A 4 13.21 -6.23 19.01
C VAL A 4 12.26 -7.31 19.53
N LEU A 5 11.35 -7.80 18.67
CA LEU A 5 10.40 -8.86 19.04
C LEU A 5 11.13 -10.17 19.36
N ILE A 6 12.13 -10.54 18.56
CA ILE A 6 12.96 -11.73 18.82
C ILE A 6 13.74 -11.59 20.13
N ALA A 7 14.33 -10.43 20.39
CA ALA A 7 15.04 -10.18 21.63
C ALA A 7 14.10 -10.29 22.84
N ARG A 8 12.89 -9.73 22.75
CA ARG A 8 11.88 -9.82 23.80
C ARG A 8 11.43 -11.25 24.05
N ALA A 9 11.07 -12.00 23.00
CA ALA A 9 10.68 -13.40 23.13
C ALA A 9 11.79 -14.24 23.77
N LYS A 10 13.06 -13.97 23.41
CA LYS A 10 14.21 -14.63 24.02
C LYS A 10 14.28 -14.33 25.52
N CYS A 11 14.20 -13.05 25.91
CA CYS A 11 14.20 -12.67 27.33
C CYS A 11 13.07 -13.36 28.11
N ASP A 12 11.85 -13.37 27.57
CA ASP A 12 10.68 -13.97 28.22
C ASP A 12 10.82 -15.49 28.35
N ARG A 13 11.38 -16.15 27.32
CA ARG A 13 11.65 -17.59 27.29
C ARG A 13 12.82 -18.00 28.20
N ASP A 14 13.82 -17.15 28.38
CA ASP A 14 14.94 -17.39 29.29
C ASP A 14 14.52 -17.10 30.75
N TYR A 15 13.61 -16.14 30.97
CA TYR A 15 13.15 -15.74 32.31
C TYR A 15 12.08 -16.67 32.91
N SER A 16 11.12 -17.15 32.09
CA SER A 16 10.09 -18.11 32.51
C SER A 16 10.65 -19.33 33.29
N PRO A 17 11.64 -20.09 32.78
CA PRO A 17 12.21 -21.24 33.50
C PRO A 17 13.06 -20.85 34.71
N ALA A 18 13.48 -19.59 34.85
CA ALA A 18 14.14 -19.11 36.07
C ALA A 18 13.14 -18.84 37.21
N LEU A 19 11.87 -18.57 36.89
CA LEU A 19 10.79 -18.37 37.87
C LEU A 19 10.25 -19.68 38.46
N THR A 20 10.23 -20.78 37.69
CA THR A 20 9.66 -22.06 38.14
C THR A 20 10.41 -22.64 39.37
N PRO A 21 11.75 -22.68 39.43
CA PRO A 21 12.48 -23.12 40.62
C PRO A 21 12.24 -22.21 41.84
N LEU A 22 12.06 -20.90 41.60
CA LEU A 22 11.74 -19.95 42.66
C LEU A 22 10.36 -20.25 43.26
N ALA A 23 9.36 -20.49 42.42
CA ALA A 23 8.02 -20.92 42.85
C ALA A 23 8.09 -22.22 43.67
N HIS A 24 8.77 -23.25 43.15
CA HIS A 24 8.94 -24.51 43.87
C HIS A 24 9.66 -24.36 45.21
N THR A 25 10.67 -23.48 45.29
CA THR A 25 11.40 -23.22 46.53
C THR A 25 10.52 -22.48 47.53
N ALA A 26 9.77 -21.48 47.07
CA ALA A 26 8.84 -20.73 47.90
C ALA A 26 7.74 -21.62 48.50
N VAL A 27 7.15 -22.53 47.70
CA VAL A 27 6.17 -23.52 48.19
C VAL A 27 6.78 -24.46 49.24
N LYS A 28 8.02 -24.92 49.05
CA LYS A 28 8.70 -25.81 50.01
C LYS A 28 9.05 -25.12 51.33
N MET A 29 9.30 -23.81 51.29
CA MET A 29 9.61 -23.01 52.49
C MET A 29 8.35 -22.61 53.25
N ASP A 30 7.17 -22.76 52.65
CA ASP A 30 5.88 -22.49 53.27
C ASP A 30 5.51 -23.66 54.22
N MET A 31 5.99 -23.56 55.46
CA MET A 31 5.69 -24.54 56.51
C MET A 31 4.25 -24.35 57.01
N PRO A 32 3.45 -25.42 57.14
CA PRO A 32 2.12 -25.31 57.73
C PRO A 32 2.26 -24.98 59.22
N ASP A 33 2.00 -23.72 59.57
CA ASP A 33 1.88 -23.25 60.94
C ASP A 33 0.47 -22.67 61.15
N ASN A 34 -0.31 -23.38 61.96
CA ASN A 34 -1.69 -23.02 62.30
C ASN A 34 -1.78 -21.63 62.97
N MET A 35 -0.67 -21.11 63.53
CA MET A 35 -0.63 -19.75 64.10
C MET A 35 -0.55 -18.64 63.04
N LEU A 36 -0.17 -18.96 61.80
CA LEU A 36 -0.03 -17.99 60.71
C LEU A 36 -1.25 -17.94 59.77
N GLU A 37 -2.19 -18.87 59.89
CA GLU A 37 -3.34 -18.96 58.98
C GLU A 37 -4.23 -17.71 58.99
N ASP A 38 -4.33 -16.99 60.11
CA ASP A 38 -5.09 -15.73 60.20
C ASP A 38 -4.28 -14.48 59.84
N SER A 39 -2.97 -14.61 59.66
CA SER A 39 -2.10 -13.50 59.31
C SER A 39 -2.37 -13.01 57.88
N LEU A 40 -2.70 -11.72 57.74
CA LEU A 40 -2.87 -11.08 56.43
C LEU A 40 -1.59 -11.12 55.59
N LEU A 41 -0.42 -11.05 56.23
CA LEU A 41 0.87 -11.14 55.56
C LEU A 41 1.10 -12.53 54.96
N HIS A 42 0.77 -13.59 55.71
CA HIS A 42 0.87 -14.97 55.23
C HIS A 42 -0.10 -15.23 54.07
N LYS A 43 -1.35 -14.74 54.17
CA LYS A 43 -2.33 -14.81 53.07
C LYS A 43 -1.82 -14.10 51.80
N ALA A 44 -1.23 -12.91 51.92
CA ALA A 44 -0.65 -12.19 50.79
C ALA A 44 0.56 -12.92 50.18
N TRP A 45 1.43 -13.48 51.01
CA TRP A 45 2.56 -14.32 50.56
C TRP A 45 2.08 -15.51 49.74
N ARG A 46 1.11 -16.26 50.25
CA ARG A 46 0.56 -17.43 49.58
C ARG A 46 -0.02 -17.10 48.21
N VAL A 47 -0.80 -16.01 48.11
CA VAL A 47 -1.28 -15.51 46.83
C VAL A 47 -0.11 -15.21 45.87
N MET A 48 0.96 -14.57 46.33
CA MET A 48 2.13 -14.30 45.46
C MET A 48 2.82 -15.58 44.98
N VAL A 49 3.00 -16.58 45.86
CA VAL A 49 3.63 -17.86 45.52
C VAL A 49 2.77 -18.68 44.56
N ASP A 50 1.47 -18.80 44.85
CA ASP A 50 0.51 -19.57 44.04
C ASP A 50 0.43 -19.02 42.61
N ASN A 51 0.48 -17.70 42.45
CA ASN A 51 0.46 -17.08 41.13
C ASN A 51 1.79 -17.23 40.37
N LEU A 52 2.93 -17.40 41.06
CA LEU A 52 4.26 -17.29 40.42
C LEU A 52 4.49 -18.31 39.30
N GLU A 53 3.94 -19.52 39.43
CA GLU A 53 3.97 -20.53 38.38
C GLU A 53 3.08 -20.16 37.18
N GLU A 54 1.91 -19.58 37.45
CA GLU A 54 1.01 -19.06 36.41
C GLU A 54 1.67 -17.93 35.62
N TRP A 55 2.33 -16.98 36.30
CA TRP A 55 3.11 -15.92 35.64
C TRP A 55 4.23 -16.48 34.77
N SER A 56 4.96 -17.50 35.25
CA SER A 56 6.00 -18.18 34.46
C SER A 56 5.41 -18.82 33.18
N ASN A 57 4.27 -19.50 33.29
CA ASN A 57 3.60 -20.14 32.17
C ASN A 57 3.08 -19.11 31.15
N LEU A 58 2.46 -18.02 31.62
CA LEU A 58 1.96 -16.93 30.78
C LEU A 58 3.11 -16.24 30.03
N MET A 59 4.24 -16.01 30.69
CA MET A 59 5.44 -15.42 30.07
C MET A 59 5.96 -16.27 28.90
N ARG A 60 5.98 -17.60 29.07
CA ARG A 60 6.36 -18.55 28.00
C ARG A 60 5.36 -18.54 26.85
N GLN A 61 4.06 -18.62 27.14
CA GLN A 61 3.01 -18.56 26.11
C GLN A 61 3.07 -17.26 25.31
N ASN A 62 3.31 -16.13 25.97
CA ASN A 62 3.47 -14.84 25.32
C ASN A 62 4.70 -14.82 24.39
N ALA A 63 5.83 -15.38 24.83
CA ALA A 63 7.02 -15.51 24.00
C ALA A 63 6.77 -16.37 22.76
N ASP A 64 6.08 -17.50 22.92
CA ASP A 64 5.73 -18.40 21.81
C ASP A 64 4.76 -17.73 20.84
N THR A 65 3.73 -17.05 21.33
CA THR A 65 2.78 -16.28 20.50
C THR A 65 3.50 -15.18 19.70
N LEU A 66 4.45 -14.50 20.33
CA LEU A 66 5.23 -13.45 19.68
C LEU A 66 6.05 -14.00 18.50
N VAL A 67 6.63 -15.20 18.64
CA VAL A 67 7.49 -15.82 17.63
C VAL A 67 6.70 -16.56 16.56
N LEU A 68 5.65 -17.28 16.94
CA LEU A 68 4.89 -18.12 16.01
C LEU A 68 3.88 -17.30 15.21
N GLU A 69 3.17 -16.37 15.85
CA GLU A 69 2.10 -15.65 15.17
C GLU A 69 2.50 -14.25 14.74
N VAL A 70 2.99 -13.43 15.67
CA VAL A 70 3.21 -12.00 15.42
C VAL A 70 4.31 -11.81 14.38
N MET A 71 5.37 -12.60 14.48
CA MET A 71 6.49 -12.56 13.54
C MET A 71 6.10 -13.01 12.13
N GLU A 72 5.26 -14.04 11.99
CA GLU A 72 4.74 -14.51 10.71
C GLU A 72 3.85 -13.44 10.05
N LYS A 73 2.87 -12.93 10.80
CA LYS A 73 1.97 -11.85 10.36
C LYS A 73 2.75 -10.61 9.92
N LEU A 74 3.79 -10.23 10.66
CA LEU A 74 4.67 -9.11 10.30
C LEU A 74 5.45 -9.38 9.02
N ALA A 75 5.96 -10.60 8.82
CA ALA A 75 6.70 -10.97 7.61
C ALA A 75 5.80 -10.96 6.36
N ALA A 76 4.57 -11.48 6.49
CA ALA A 76 3.55 -11.42 5.44
C ALA A 76 3.24 -9.96 5.07
N LEU A 77 2.97 -9.12 6.07
CA LEU A 77 2.67 -7.69 5.85
C LEU A 77 3.83 -6.94 5.17
N VAL A 78 5.08 -7.24 5.53
CA VAL A 78 6.25 -6.63 4.87
C VAL A 78 6.33 -7.03 3.40
N THR A 79 6.05 -8.29 3.09
CA THR A 79 6.06 -8.81 1.72
C THR A 79 4.95 -8.18 0.89
N GLU A 80 3.73 -8.18 1.41
CA GLU A 80 2.57 -7.58 0.77
C GLU A 80 2.75 -6.07 0.53
N LYS A 81 3.28 -5.34 1.51
CA LYS A 81 3.58 -3.91 1.37
C LYS A 81 4.62 -3.65 0.28
N ARG A 82 5.61 -4.53 0.12
CA ARG A 82 6.61 -4.41 -0.97
C ARG A 82 5.99 -4.68 -2.33
N ALA A 83 5.18 -5.73 -2.45
CA ALA A 83 4.47 -6.05 -3.68
C ALA A 83 3.51 -4.92 -4.10
N SER A 84 2.70 -4.43 -3.16
CA SER A 84 1.77 -3.31 -3.38
C SER A 84 2.48 -2.04 -3.81
N ARG A 85 3.63 -1.73 -3.18
CA ARG A 85 4.45 -0.57 -3.58
C ARG A 85 4.99 -0.70 -4.99
N LYS A 86 5.38 -1.90 -5.42
CA LYS A 86 5.86 -2.15 -6.79
C LYS A 86 4.75 -1.86 -7.81
N VAL A 87 3.57 -2.43 -7.61
CA VAL A 87 2.41 -2.20 -8.48
C VAL A 87 2.05 -0.72 -8.55
N TYR A 88 2.03 -0.03 -7.40
CA TYR A 88 1.79 1.41 -7.36
C TYR A 88 2.78 2.20 -8.21
N TYR A 89 4.09 1.90 -8.12
CA TYR A 89 5.09 2.59 -8.92
C TYR A 89 4.94 2.32 -10.42
N GLU A 90 4.64 1.08 -10.80
CA GLU A 90 4.42 0.69 -12.19
C GLU A 90 3.22 1.44 -12.78
N GLU A 91 2.10 1.49 -12.06
CA GLU A 91 0.89 2.19 -12.48
C GLU A 91 1.09 3.70 -12.52
N HIS A 92 1.74 4.28 -11.51
CA HIS A 92 2.09 5.69 -11.50
C HIS A 92 2.96 6.03 -12.71
N HIS A 93 3.98 5.23 -13.01
CA HIS A 93 4.86 5.45 -14.16
C HIS A 93 4.11 5.32 -15.48
N ARG A 94 3.23 4.32 -15.61
CA ARG A 94 2.37 4.13 -16.79
C ARG A 94 1.54 5.39 -17.05
N ILE A 95 0.79 5.86 -16.05
CA ILE A 95 -0.07 7.04 -16.17
C ILE A 95 0.76 8.29 -16.48
N THR A 96 1.88 8.48 -15.77
CA THR A 96 2.78 9.63 -15.96
C THR A 96 3.29 9.73 -17.39
N ASN A 97 3.54 8.60 -18.06
CA ASN A 97 4.02 8.58 -19.44
C ASN A 97 2.88 8.63 -20.46
N GLU A 98 1.74 8.01 -20.15
CA GLU A 98 0.62 7.89 -21.09
C GLU A 98 -0.16 9.20 -21.24
N VAL A 99 -0.33 9.97 -20.15
CA VAL A 99 -1.07 11.24 -20.20
C VAL A 99 -0.43 12.25 -21.14
N PRO A 100 0.88 12.57 -21.05
CA PRO A 100 1.53 13.50 -21.98
C PRO A 100 1.48 13.00 -23.43
N ARG A 101 1.68 11.69 -23.66
CA ARG A 101 1.60 11.08 -25.00
C ARG A 101 0.23 11.30 -25.64
N LEU A 102 -0.84 11.09 -24.87
CA LEU A 102 -2.21 11.31 -25.34
C LEU A 102 -2.48 12.81 -25.55
N GLN A 103 -2.01 13.67 -24.65
CA GLN A 103 -2.13 15.12 -24.80
C GLN A 103 -1.45 15.63 -26.08
N GLU A 104 -0.24 15.15 -26.38
CA GLU A 104 0.48 15.48 -27.61
C GLU A 104 -0.26 14.98 -28.87
N ALA A 105 -0.77 13.74 -28.83
CA ALA A 105 -1.55 13.19 -29.93
C ALA A 105 -2.81 14.02 -30.21
N VAL A 106 -3.52 14.45 -29.16
CA VAL A 106 -4.69 15.33 -29.27
C VAL A 106 -4.30 16.71 -29.80
N ALA A 107 -3.21 17.30 -29.31
CA ALA A 107 -2.73 18.59 -29.78
C ALA A 107 -2.38 18.56 -31.27
N LYS A 108 -1.70 17.51 -31.73
CA LYS A 108 -1.37 17.30 -33.14
C LYS A 108 -2.62 17.09 -34.01
N ALA A 109 -3.57 16.28 -33.55
CA ALA A 109 -4.83 16.06 -34.25
C ALA A 109 -5.62 17.38 -34.40
N LYS A 110 -5.68 18.19 -33.34
CA LYS A 110 -6.32 19.50 -33.36
C LYS A 110 -5.64 20.45 -34.35
N ALA A 111 -4.31 20.54 -34.33
CA ALA A 111 -3.57 21.38 -35.27
C ALA A 111 -3.80 20.98 -36.74
N ASN A 112 -3.78 19.67 -37.02
CA ASN A 112 -4.07 19.13 -38.35
C ASN A 112 -5.51 19.46 -38.79
N TYR A 113 -6.47 19.34 -37.88
CA TYR A 113 -7.87 19.67 -38.16
C TYR A 113 -8.05 21.16 -38.43
N GLU A 114 -7.44 22.04 -37.63
CA GLU A 114 -7.48 23.49 -37.84
C GLU A 114 -6.87 23.88 -39.19
N GLN A 115 -5.75 23.25 -39.58
CA GLN A 115 -5.14 23.45 -40.88
C GLN A 115 -6.04 23.00 -42.03
N ALA A 116 -6.65 21.80 -41.93
CA ALA A 116 -7.58 21.29 -42.93
C ALA A 116 -8.82 22.18 -43.06
N LEU A 117 -9.35 22.67 -41.94
CA LEU A 117 -10.48 23.59 -41.91
C LEU A 117 -10.17 24.92 -42.59
N ASP A 118 -8.98 25.48 -42.36
CA ASP A 118 -8.54 26.71 -43.05
C ASP A 118 -8.37 26.48 -44.56
N GLN A 119 -7.78 25.35 -44.96
CA GLN A 119 -7.66 24.98 -46.37
C GLN A 119 -9.04 24.85 -47.04
N TYR A 120 -9.99 24.17 -46.38
CA TYR A 120 -11.37 24.07 -46.84
C TYR A 120 -12.02 25.45 -47.01
N LYS A 121 -11.97 26.30 -45.98
CA LYS A 121 -12.53 27.67 -46.03
C LYS A 121 -11.93 28.47 -47.17
N ASN A 122 -10.62 28.44 -47.33
CA ASN A 122 -9.91 29.14 -48.40
C ASN A 122 -10.29 28.62 -49.80
N ALA A 123 -10.41 27.30 -49.97
CA ALA A 123 -10.83 26.69 -51.23
C ALA A 123 -12.29 27.05 -51.57
N LYS A 124 -13.18 27.01 -50.57
CA LYS A 124 -14.58 27.40 -50.67
C LYS A 124 -14.72 28.86 -51.12
N THR A 125 -14.10 29.79 -50.39
CA THR A 125 -14.18 31.22 -50.71
C THR A 125 -13.68 31.50 -52.12
N LYS A 126 -12.54 30.91 -52.53
CA LYS A 126 -11.99 31.11 -53.89
C LYS A 126 -12.91 30.56 -54.98
N TYR A 127 -13.53 29.41 -54.76
CA TYR A 127 -14.49 28.83 -55.69
C TYR A 127 -15.75 29.69 -55.81
N GLU A 128 -16.36 30.05 -54.67
CA GLU A 128 -17.57 30.88 -54.61
C GLU A 128 -17.36 32.25 -55.28
N ASP A 129 -16.23 32.92 -55.00
CA ASP A 129 -15.86 34.19 -55.63
C ASP A 129 -15.80 34.09 -57.16
N HIS A 130 -15.19 33.02 -57.68
CA HIS A 130 -15.01 32.84 -59.11
C HIS A 130 -16.32 32.43 -59.80
N TYR A 131 -17.14 31.64 -59.11
CA TYR A 131 -18.46 31.22 -59.55
C TYR A 131 -19.41 32.42 -59.65
N LEU A 132 -19.49 33.26 -58.59
CA LEU A 132 -20.34 34.45 -58.53
C LEU A 132 -19.94 35.52 -59.56
N LYS A 133 -18.65 35.65 -59.86
CA LYS A 133 -18.14 36.58 -60.90
C LYS A 133 -18.48 36.12 -62.32
N GLY A 134 -19.18 35.00 -62.52
CA GLY A 134 -19.66 34.54 -63.81
C GLY A 134 -18.55 34.29 -64.82
N LYS A 135 -17.37 33.85 -64.36
CA LYS A 135 -16.19 33.55 -65.21
C LYS A 135 -16.12 32.04 -65.50
N PRO A 136 -16.81 31.53 -66.54
CA PRO A 136 -16.75 30.11 -66.89
C PRO A 136 -15.39 29.76 -67.51
N GLY A 137 -15.01 28.48 -67.41
CA GLY A 137 -13.82 27.93 -68.06
C GLY A 137 -12.98 27.05 -67.14
N ARG A 138 -11.84 26.57 -67.66
CA ARG A 138 -10.95 25.60 -67.00
C ARG A 138 -10.58 25.96 -65.56
N LYS A 139 -10.38 27.25 -65.27
CA LYS A 139 -10.04 27.75 -63.93
C LYS A 139 -11.15 27.52 -62.90
N LEU A 140 -12.42 27.60 -63.31
CA LEU A 140 -13.55 27.33 -62.41
C LEU A 140 -13.61 25.85 -62.03
N GLU A 141 -13.36 24.94 -62.99
CA GLU A 141 -13.34 23.50 -62.72
C GLU A 141 -12.15 23.10 -61.84
N GLU A 142 -10.98 23.71 -62.03
CA GLU A 142 -9.82 23.51 -61.14
C GLU A 142 -10.09 23.98 -59.70
N LEU A 143 -10.79 25.10 -59.52
CA LEU A 143 -11.18 25.59 -58.19
C LEU A 143 -12.24 24.70 -57.53
N LYS A 144 -13.19 24.21 -58.31
CA LYS A 144 -14.21 23.25 -57.87
C LYS A 144 -13.60 21.93 -57.43
N GLU A 145 -12.65 21.40 -58.19
CA GLU A 145 -11.92 20.17 -57.84
C GLU A 145 -11.10 20.36 -56.56
N ARG A 146 -10.41 21.50 -56.41
CA ARG A 146 -9.69 21.83 -55.17
C ARG A 146 -10.61 21.94 -53.96
N TYR A 147 -11.76 22.59 -54.11
CA TYR A 147 -12.77 22.67 -53.06
C TYR A 147 -13.29 21.29 -52.66
N GLN A 148 -13.66 20.45 -53.64
CA GLN A 148 -14.12 19.08 -53.38
C GLN A 148 -13.07 18.20 -52.71
N LYS A 149 -11.78 18.35 -53.07
CA LYS A 149 -10.67 17.64 -52.41
C LYS A 149 -10.38 18.12 -50.99
N SER A 150 -10.91 19.28 -50.60
CA SER A 150 -10.78 19.82 -49.24
C SER A 150 -12.00 19.55 -48.35
N CYS A 151 -13.07 18.95 -48.90
CA CYS A 151 -14.20 18.40 -48.15
C CYS A 151 -13.87 17.01 -47.60
#